data_AF-A0A060ZGI3-F1
#
_entry.id   AF-A0A060ZGI3-F1
#
_cell.length_a   1.000
_cell.length_b   1.000
_cell.length_c   1.000
_cell.angle_alpha   90.00
_cell.angle_beta   90.00
_cell.angle_gamma   90.00
#
_symmetry.space_group_name_H-M   'P 1'
#
loop_
_entity.id
_entity.type
_entity.pdbx_description
1 polymer ?
#
loop_
_entity_poly.entity_id
_entity_poly.type
_entity_poly.pdbx_seq_one_letter_code
_entity_poly.pdbx_strand_id
1 'polypeptide(L)'
;KSPEIFMLLPTISLLHEDLSVMKMVLALSIVIVEHLNDTAIKTLKDWWSSLEPSIMTKHILMWKNALSFMLRNGLLATHNPGVKFLLEALKYLHRANKRARRTQEVPASTFYVEEINNSVLLLGDVNLWRFWSTREDTEVTPVIFCRYPFVLSLICKMAIFNNNALFTKEIHKLAHRLTVMCPSGTFPDNPESPPAPVFQLTLRRPSLIKDTFRQLGAADHDYFQRELVVQFVEDIKLSLVNKRDFFLHVFEELLAPESEMFMYNDTKTLVWFSLLYNK
;
A
#
# COMPACT_ATOMS: atom_id res chain seq x y z
N LYS A 1 0.36 -34.03 -12.26
CA LYS A 1 0.23 -33.26 -13.53
C LYS A 1 1.60 -32.70 -13.88
N SER A 2 2.00 -32.75 -15.15
CA SER A 2 3.30 -32.23 -15.62
C SER A 2 3.34 -30.71 -15.46
N PRO A 3 4.21 -30.11 -14.63
CA PRO A 3 4.28 -28.66 -14.45
C PRO A 3 4.79 -27.91 -15.70
N GLU A 4 5.46 -28.61 -16.62
CA GLU A 4 6.09 -28.06 -17.83
C GLU A 4 5.06 -27.40 -18.75
N ILE A 5 3.83 -27.91 -18.80
CA ILE A 5 2.78 -27.34 -19.64
C ILE A 5 2.46 -25.88 -19.24
N PHE A 6 2.58 -25.53 -17.96
CA PHE A 6 2.36 -24.16 -17.47
C PHE A 6 3.49 -23.19 -17.84
N MET A 7 4.60 -23.70 -18.38
CA MET A 7 5.64 -22.87 -18.98
C MET A 7 5.30 -22.50 -20.44
N LEU A 8 4.53 -23.33 -21.13
CA LEU A 8 4.19 -23.14 -22.53
C LEU A 8 2.87 -22.39 -22.72
N LEU A 9 1.84 -22.71 -21.94
CA LEU A 9 0.50 -22.15 -22.11
C LEU A 9 0.49 -20.61 -22.16
N PRO A 10 1.17 -19.87 -21.26
CA PRO A 10 1.14 -18.41 -21.31
C PRO A 10 1.84 -17.78 -22.52
N THR A 11 2.51 -18.58 -23.36
CA THR A 11 3.11 -18.14 -24.62
C THR A 11 2.17 -18.27 -25.83
N ILE A 12 1.02 -18.94 -25.67
CA ILE A 12 0.04 -19.18 -26.74
C ILE A 12 -0.88 -17.97 -26.87
N SER A 13 -0.94 -17.36 -28.06
CA SER A 13 -1.73 -16.14 -28.33
C SER A 13 -3.21 -16.27 -27.98
N LEU A 14 -3.83 -17.44 -28.22
CA LEU A 14 -5.24 -17.69 -27.90
C LEU A 14 -5.57 -17.42 -26.42
N LEU A 15 -4.64 -17.71 -25.51
CA LEU A 15 -4.85 -17.53 -24.08
C LEU A 15 -4.71 -16.06 -23.63
N HIS A 16 -4.29 -15.16 -24.52
CA HIS A 16 -4.28 -13.72 -24.28
C HIS A 16 -5.58 -13.03 -24.76
N GLU A 17 -6.47 -13.75 -25.41
CA GLU A 17 -7.74 -13.22 -25.90
C GLU A 17 -8.82 -13.24 -24.81
N ASP A 18 -9.62 -12.17 -24.76
CA ASP A 18 -10.73 -12.01 -23.81
C ASP A 18 -11.74 -13.18 -23.85
N LEU A 19 -12.00 -13.75 -25.04
CA LEU A 19 -12.89 -14.88 -25.26
C LEU A 19 -12.46 -16.16 -24.50
N SER A 20 -11.16 -16.26 -24.19
CA SER A 20 -10.55 -17.42 -23.54
C SER A 20 -10.50 -17.29 -22.02
N VAL A 21 -10.79 -16.10 -21.47
CA VAL A 21 -10.65 -15.81 -20.03
C VAL A 21 -11.52 -16.73 -19.18
N MET A 22 -12.82 -16.78 -19.48
CA MET A 22 -13.79 -17.53 -18.66
C MET A 22 -13.62 -19.04 -18.77
N LYS A 23 -13.29 -19.55 -19.96
CA LYS A 23 -13.26 -21.00 -20.25
C LYS A 23 -11.91 -21.64 -19.98
N MET A 24 -10.82 -20.91 -20.21
CA MET A 24 -9.46 -21.46 -20.16
C MET A 24 -8.62 -20.81 -19.08
N VAL A 25 -8.44 -19.48 -19.12
CA VAL A 25 -7.48 -18.81 -18.22
C VAL A 25 -7.89 -18.96 -16.75
N LEU A 26 -9.16 -18.77 -16.41
CA LEU A 26 -9.64 -19.01 -15.03
C LEU A 26 -9.40 -20.45 -14.58
N ALA A 27 -9.73 -21.44 -15.41
CA ALA A 27 -9.49 -22.85 -15.08
C ALA A 27 -8.00 -23.14 -14.86
N LEU A 28 -7.11 -22.54 -15.64
CA LEU A 28 -5.66 -22.65 -15.45
C LEU A 28 -5.22 -22.04 -14.11
N SER A 29 -5.75 -20.88 -13.72
CA SER A 29 -5.41 -20.26 -12.43
C SER A 29 -5.80 -21.15 -11.25
N ILE A 30 -6.99 -21.76 -11.29
CA ILE A 30 -7.47 -22.69 -10.26
C ILE A 30 -6.55 -23.91 -10.20
N VAL A 31 -6.22 -24.51 -11.35
CA VAL A 31 -5.33 -25.68 -11.38
C VAL A 31 -3.97 -25.38 -10.78
N ILE A 32 -3.38 -24.23 -11.08
CA ILE A 32 -2.07 -23.83 -10.55
C ILE A 32 -2.13 -23.59 -9.03
N VAL A 33 -3.19 -22.95 -8.55
CA VAL A 33 -3.29 -22.52 -7.15
C VAL A 33 -3.75 -23.66 -6.23
N GLU A 34 -4.69 -24.49 -6.66
CA GLU A 34 -5.34 -25.50 -5.78
C GLU A 34 -4.99 -26.96 -6.11
N HIS A 35 -4.64 -27.27 -7.35
CA HIS A 35 -4.53 -28.67 -7.80
C HIS A 35 -3.10 -29.14 -8.10
N LEU A 36 -2.13 -28.22 -8.08
CA LEU A 36 -0.72 -28.60 -8.10
C LEU A 36 -0.26 -28.95 -6.69
N ASN A 37 0.43 -30.09 -6.56
CA ASN A 37 1.08 -30.45 -5.30
C ASN A 37 2.28 -29.54 -5.02
N ASP A 38 2.72 -29.55 -3.76
CA ASP A 38 3.78 -28.67 -3.27
C ASP A 38 5.09 -28.78 -4.07
N THR A 39 5.45 -29.99 -4.48
CA THR A 39 6.64 -30.24 -5.30
C THR A 39 6.50 -29.59 -6.67
N ALA A 40 5.38 -29.77 -7.36
CA ALA A 40 5.16 -29.22 -8.69
C ALA A 40 5.10 -27.68 -8.68
N ILE A 41 4.41 -27.08 -7.70
CA ILE A 41 4.33 -25.62 -7.60
C ILE A 41 5.68 -25.00 -7.21
N LYS A 42 6.49 -25.70 -6.39
CA LYS A 42 7.86 -25.27 -6.07
C LYS A 42 8.72 -25.26 -7.33
N THR A 43 8.74 -26.37 -8.07
CA THR A 43 9.47 -26.49 -9.33
C THR A 43 9.06 -25.40 -10.33
N LEU A 44 7.75 -25.15 -10.48
CA LEU A 44 7.23 -24.12 -11.37
C LEU A 44 7.69 -22.71 -10.97
N LYS A 45 7.70 -22.39 -9.66
CA LYS A 45 8.22 -21.12 -9.13
C LYS A 45 9.72 -20.93 -9.41
N ASP A 46 10.50 -22.01 -9.34
CA ASP A 46 11.94 -21.99 -9.63
C ASP A 46 12.22 -21.84 -11.14
N TRP A 47 11.37 -22.40 -11.99
CA TRP A 47 11.46 -22.18 -13.44
C TRP A 47 11.06 -20.75 -13.82
N TRP A 48 10.00 -20.20 -13.22
CA TRP A 48 9.60 -18.82 -13.44
C TRP A 48 10.69 -17.82 -13.05
N SER A 49 11.47 -18.07 -11.99
CA SER A 49 12.55 -17.15 -11.59
C SER A 49 13.74 -17.15 -12.55
N SER A 50 13.81 -18.14 -13.45
CA SER A 50 14.86 -18.30 -14.46
C SER A 50 14.42 -17.87 -15.87
N LEU A 51 13.20 -17.37 -16.03
CA LEU A 51 12.67 -16.93 -17.32
C LEU A 51 13.39 -15.68 -17.85
N GLU A 52 13.52 -15.61 -19.17
CA GLU A 52 13.89 -14.37 -19.86
C GLU A 52 12.80 -13.29 -19.68
N PRO A 53 13.16 -12.00 -19.54
CA PRO A 53 12.20 -10.89 -19.41
C PRO A 53 11.06 -10.90 -20.43
N SER A 54 11.34 -11.25 -21.69
CA SER A 54 10.34 -11.28 -22.77
C SER A 54 9.27 -12.35 -22.52
N ILE A 55 9.68 -13.55 -22.06
CA ILE A 55 8.79 -14.66 -21.73
C ILE A 55 8.04 -14.37 -20.44
N MET A 56 8.74 -13.90 -19.40
CA MET A 56 8.12 -13.48 -18.13
C MET A 56 7.01 -12.45 -18.38
N THR A 57 7.25 -11.47 -19.27
CA THR A 57 6.25 -10.47 -19.64
C THR A 57 5.00 -11.12 -20.24
N LYS A 58 5.13 -12.10 -21.15
CA LYS A 58 3.99 -12.85 -21.69
C LYS A 58 3.22 -13.58 -20.59
N HIS A 59 3.92 -14.20 -19.64
CA HIS A 59 3.28 -14.88 -18.51
C HIS A 59 2.47 -13.91 -17.66
N ILE A 60 3.03 -12.75 -17.32
CA ILE A 60 2.34 -11.73 -16.55
C ILE A 60 1.13 -11.21 -17.31
N LEU A 61 1.28 -10.89 -18.60
CA LEU A 61 0.22 -10.32 -19.42
C LEU A 61 -0.99 -11.25 -19.56
N MET A 62 -0.81 -12.56 -19.66
CA MET A 62 -1.95 -13.49 -19.74
C MET A 62 -2.87 -13.35 -18.53
N TRP A 63 -2.32 -13.41 -17.31
CA TRP A 63 -3.12 -13.29 -16.09
C TRP A 63 -3.61 -11.86 -15.85
N LYS A 64 -2.79 -10.86 -16.19
CA LYS A 64 -3.13 -9.45 -16.08
C LYS A 64 -4.30 -9.07 -16.98
N ASN A 65 -4.28 -9.51 -18.23
CA ASN A 65 -5.34 -9.26 -19.20
C ASN A 65 -6.64 -9.96 -18.78
N ALA A 66 -6.55 -11.20 -18.27
CA ALA A 66 -7.70 -11.88 -17.69
C ALA A 66 -8.30 -11.12 -16.50
N LEU A 67 -7.46 -10.65 -15.56
CA LEU A 67 -7.92 -9.83 -14.43
C LEU A 67 -8.56 -8.51 -14.90
N SER A 68 -7.95 -7.86 -15.88
CA SER A 68 -8.45 -6.62 -16.50
C SER A 68 -9.81 -6.86 -17.18
N PHE A 69 -9.96 -7.96 -17.91
CA PHE A 69 -11.23 -8.38 -18.50
C PHE A 69 -12.31 -8.57 -17.42
N MET A 70 -12.00 -9.28 -16.33
CA MET A 70 -12.96 -9.51 -15.23
C MET A 70 -13.42 -8.18 -14.62
N LEU A 71 -12.51 -7.25 -14.40
CA LEU A 71 -12.80 -5.95 -13.80
C LEU A 71 -13.60 -5.01 -14.73
N ARG A 72 -13.25 -4.93 -16.02
CA ARG A 72 -13.96 -4.10 -17.00
C ARG A 72 -15.39 -4.55 -17.22
N ASN A 73 -15.65 -5.85 -17.13
CA ASN A 73 -16.97 -6.43 -17.32
C ASN A 73 -17.78 -6.55 -16.01
N GLY A 74 -17.31 -5.96 -14.90
CA GLY A 74 -18.04 -5.96 -13.63
C GLY A 74 -18.18 -7.35 -12.98
N LEU A 75 -17.32 -8.31 -13.32
CA LEU A 75 -17.41 -9.70 -12.87
C LEU A 75 -16.85 -9.95 -11.46
N LEU A 76 -16.35 -8.92 -10.79
CA LEU A 76 -15.76 -9.03 -9.45
C LEU A 76 -16.75 -9.57 -8.41
N ALA A 77 -18.02 -9.14 -8.47
CA ALA A 77 -19.05 -9.55 -7.52
C ALA A 77 -19.55 -10.98 -7.76
N THR A 78 -19.67 -11.38 -9.03
CA THR A 78 -20.23 -12.68 -9.43
C THR A 78 -19.18 -13.79 -9.48
N HIS A 79 -17.91 -13.45 -9.67
CA HIS A 79 -16.81 -14.40 -9.86
C HIS A 79 -15.62 -14.07 -8.93
N ASN A 80 -15.91 -13.64 -7.71
CA ASN A 80 -14.92 -13.25 -6.72
C ASN A 80 -13.81 -14.31 -6.51
N PRO A 81 -14.12 -15.62 -6.37
CA PRO A 81 -13.08 -16.65 -6.25
C PRO A 81 -12.14 -16.70 -7.47
N GLY A 82 -12.69 -16.57 -8.69
CA GLY A 82 -11.91 -16.53 -9.92
C GLY A 82 -10.88 -15.39 -9.93
N VAL A 83 -11.29 -14.20 -9.49
CA VAL A 83 -10.38 -13.05 -9.34
C VAL A 83 -9.28 -13.34 -8.31
N LYS A 84 -9.60 -14.00 -7.19
CA LYS A 84 -8.60 -14.40 -6.18
C LYS A 84 -7.54 -15.33 -6.78
N PHE A 85 -7.94 -16.31 -7.58
CA PHE A 85 -7.00 -17.22 -8.22
C PHE A 85 -6.10 -16.53 -9.25
N LEU A 86 -6.62 -15.60 -10.04
CA LEU A 86 -5.82 -14.77 -10.95
C LEU A 86 -4.77 -13.94 -10.18
N LEU A 87 -5.15 -13.33 -9.06
CA LEU A 87 -4.26 -12.55 -8.21
C LEU A 87 -3.17 -13.42 -7.55
N GLU A 88 -3.50 -14.63 -7.09
CA GLU A 88 -2.51 -15.56 -6.54
C GLU A 88 -1.53 -16.07 -7.62
N ALA A 89 -2.00 -16.36 -8.84
CA ALA A 89 -1.11 -16.69 -9.96
C ALA A 89 -0.14 -15.54 -10.28
N LEU A 90 -0.65 -14.29 -10.35
CA LEU A 90 0.16 -13.09 -10.51
C LEU A 90 1.17 -12.90 -9.36
N LYS A 91 0.78 -13.22 -8.13
CA LYS A 91 1.65 -13.15 -6.94
C LYS A 91 2.80 -14.15 -7.00
N TYR A 92 2.57 -15.35 -7.53
CA TYR A 92 3.65 -16.30 -7.79
C TYR A 92 4.65 -15.76 -8.80
N LEU A 93 4.19 -15.19 -9.92
CA LEU A 93 5.07 -14.57 -10.92
C LEU A 93 5.80 -13.35 -10.36
N HIS A 94 5.14 -12.50 -9.57
CA HIS A 94 5.79 -11.36 -8.93
C HIS A 94 6.92 -11.79 -7.99
N ARG A 95 6.67 -12.83 -7.17
CA ARG A 95 7.70 -13.40 -6.28
C ARG A 95 8.85 -14.03 -7.07
N ALA A 96 8.55 -14.71 -8.17
CA ALA A 96 9.56 -15.27 -9.07
C ALA A 96 10.41 -14.16 -9.70
N ASN A 97 9.78 -13.09 -10.19
CA ASN A 97 10.45 -11.91 -10.75
C ASN A 97 11.38 -11.24 -9.74
N LYS A 98 10.98 -11.15 -8.46
CA LYS A 98 11.84 -10.61 -7.38
C LYS A 98 13.03 -11.50 -7.02
N ARG A 99 12.99 -12.80 -7.36
CA ARG A 99 14.11 -13.74 -7.17
C ARG A 99 15.02 -13.82 -8.39
N ALA A 100 14.61 -13.27 -9.53
CA ALA A 100 15.41 -13.26 -10.75
C ALA A 100 16.71 -12.47 -10.53
N ARG A 101 17.72 -12.74 -11.36
CA ARG A 101 18.93 -11.91 -11.38
C ARG A 101 18.52 -10.48 -11.72
N ARG A 102 19.17 -9.46 -11.13
CA ARG A 102 18.79 -8.04 -11.31
C ARG A 102 18.68 -7.61 -12.78
N THR A 103 19.46 -8.23 -13.68
CA THR A 103 19.44 -7.96 -15.13
C THR A 103 18.27 -8.63 -15.87
N GLN A 104 17.50 -9.49 -15.20
CA GLN A 104 16.36 -10.25 -15.73
C GLN A 104 15.03 -9.85 -15.07
N GLU A 105 15.03 -8.93 -14.10
CA GLU A 105 13.81 -8.45 -13.45
C GLU A 105 13.00 -7.58 -14.41
N VAL A 106 11.74 -7.94 -14.66
CA VAL A 106 10.83 -7.06 -15.41
C VAL A 106 10.38 -5.89 -14.52
N PRO A 107 10.09 -4.71 -15.08
CA PRO A 107 9.63 -3.55 -14.31
C PRO A 107 8.39 -3.84 -13.46
N ALA A 108 8.29 -3.20 -12.29
CA ALA A 108 7.12 -3.34 -11.42
C ALA A 108 5.82 -2.89 -12.11
N SER A 109 5.90 -1.90 -13.01
CA SER A 109 4.77 -1.41 -13.80
C SER A 109 4.14 -2.46 -14.71
N THR A 110 4.88 -3.52 -15.08
CA THR A 110 4.36 -4.64 -15.88
C THR A 110 3.19 -5.33 -15.18
N PHE A 111 3.17 -5.32 -13.84
CA PHE A 111 2.13 -5.93 -13.02
C PHE A 111 0.93 -5.01 -12.75
N TYR A 112 1.01 -3.72 -13.04
CA TYR A 112 -0.06 -2.78 -12.69
C TYR A 112 -1.32 -3.04 -13.53
N VAL A 113 -2.48 -3.04 -12.86
CA VAL A 113 -3.81 -3.22 -13.44
C VAL A 113 -4.60 -1.92 -13.23
N GLU A 114 -4.70 -1.12 -14.27
CA GLU A 114 -5.30 0.23 -14.20
C GLU A 114 -6.82 0.15 -13.96
N GLU A 115 -7.46 -0.93 -14.40
CA GLU A 115 -8.88 -1.22 -14.21
C GLU A 115 -9.28 -1.24 -12.73
N ILE A 116 -8.34 -1.54 -11.82
CA ILE A 116 -8.59 -1.49 -10.37
C ILE A 116 -9.05 -0.10 -9.93
N ASN A 117 -8.50 0.97 -10.53
CA ASN A 117 -8.83 2.35 -10.16
C ASN A 117 -10.31 2.67 -10.38
N ASN A 118 -10.95 2.07 -11.39
CA ASN A 118 -12.32 2.38 -11.77
C ASN A 118 -13.31 1.31 -11.33
N SER A 119 -12.88 0.05 -11.20
CA SER A 119 -13.76 -1.08 -10.90
C SER A 119 -13.79 -1.47 -9.42
N VAL A 120 -12.88 -0.95 -8.58
CA VAL A 120 -12.79 -1.30 -7.15
C VAL A 120 -13.03 -0.08 -6.27
N LEU A 121 -13.97 -0.18 -5.33
CA LEU A 121 -14.15 0.84 -4.30
C LEU A 121 -13.01 0.74 -3.28
N LEU A 122 -11.93 1.49 -3.50
CA LEU A 122 -10.70 1.41 -2.68
C LEU A 122 -10.93 1.69 -1.19
N LEU A 123 -11.90 2.54 -0.82
CA LEU A 123 -12.26 2.75 0.58
C LEU A 123 -12.83 1.47 1.22
N GLY A 124 -13.72 0.77 0.48
CA GLY A 124 -14.26 -0.52 0.92
C GLY A 124 -13.17 -1.59 1.03
N ASP A 125 -12.23 -1.61 0.09
CA ASP A 125 -11.10 -2.54 0.09
C ASP A 125 -10.17 -2.32 1.31
N VAL A 126 -9.90 -1.06 1.68
CA VAL A 126 -9.14 -0.72 2.91
C VAL A 126 -9.87 -1.19 4.17
N ASN A 127 -11.19 -1.01 4.23
CA ASN A 127 -12.00 -1.47 5.37
C ASN A 127 -11.94 -3.00 5.50
N LEU A 128 -12.09 -3.72 4.39
CA LEU A 128 -11.92 -5.18 4.36
C LEU A 128 -10.51 -5.58 4.79
N TRP A 129 -9.48 -4.92 4.27
CA TRP A 129 -8.09 -5.21 4.62
C TRP A 129 -7.82 -5.08 6.12
N ARG A 130 -8.32 -4.01 6.76
CA ARG A 130 -8.21 -3.83 8.21
C ARG A 130 -8.98 -4.89 8.98
N PHE A 131 -10.24 -5.13 8.59
CA PHE A 131 -11.10 -6.10 9.26
C PHE A 131 -10.53 -7.53 9.22
N TRP A 132 -9.90 -7.89 8.10
CA TRP A 132 -9.28 -9.20 7.88
C TRP A 132 -7.77 -9.22 8.17
N SER A 133 -7.20 -8.18 8.77
CA SER A 133 -5.75 -8.10 9.02
C SER A 133 -5.26 -9.10 10.06
N THR A 134 -6.11 -9.48 11.02
CA THR A 134 -5.80 -10.43 12.11
C THR A 134 -6.52 -11.77 11.95
N ARG A 135 -7.18 -11.99 10.81
CA ARG A 135 -8.03 -13.16 10.56
C ARG A 135 -7.42 -14.04 9.47
N GLU A 136 -7.60 -15.35 9.62
CA GLU A 136 -7.23 -16.30 8.58
C GLU A 136 -8.18 -16.22 7.38
N ASP A 137 -7.64 -16.54 6.21
CA ASP A 137 -8.41 -16.59 4.98
C ASP A 137 -9.23 -17.87 4.93
N THR A 138 -10.49 -17.71 4.59
CA THR A 138 -11.46 -18.79 4.37
C THR A 138 -11.99 -18.71 2.95
N GLU A 139 -12.77 -19.71 2.53
CA GLU A 139 -13.44 -19.71 1.22
C GLU A 139 -14.39 -18.52 1.03
N VAL A 140 -14.96 -18.01 2.13
CA VAL A 140 -15.87 -16.85 2.12
C VAL A 140 -15.14 -15.51 2.20
N THR A 141 -13.81 -15.50 2.40
CA THR A 141 -13.04 -14.26 2.46
C THR A 141 -13.05 -13.60 1.08
N PRO A 142 -13.59 -12.37 0.95
CA PRO A 142 -13.65 -11.69 -0.33
C PRO A 142 -12.23 -11.39 -0.84
N VAL A 143 -12.10 -11.14 -2.14
CA VAL A 143 -10.89 -10.54 -2.71
C VAL A 143 -10.63 -9.19 -2.04
N ILE A 144 -9.40 -9.04 -1.53
CA ILE A 144 -8.89 -7.81 -0.91
C ILE A 144 -7.64 -7.37 -1.69
N PHE A 145 -7.75 -6.34 -2.52
CA PHE A 145 -6.68 -5.87 -3.39
C PHE A 145 -5.49 -5.27 -2.62
N CYS A 146 -5.72 -4.69 -1.44
CA CYS A 146 -4.66 -4.21 -0.53
C CYS A 146 -3.66 -5.31 -0.14
N ARG A 147 -4.02 -6.60 -0.25
CA ARG A 147 -3.09 -7.73 -0.02
C ARG A 147 -2.21 -8.05 -1.23
N TYR A 148 -2.45 -7.43 -2.38
CA TYR A 148 -1.70 -7.58 -3.63
C TYR A 148 -1.15 -6.22 -4.10
N PRO A 149 -0.35 -5.51 -3.29
CA PRO A 149 0.09 -4.15 -3.62
C PRO A 149 0.93 -4.04 -4.91
N PHE A 150 1.46 -5.16 -5.40
CA PHE A 150 2.24 -5.19 -6.64
C PHE A 150 1.38 -5.00 -7.90
N VAL A 151 0.05 -5.27 -7.86
CA VAL A 151 -0.85 -4.99 -8.99
C VAL A 151 -1.41 -3.57 -8.98
N LEU A 152 -1.18 -2.82 -7.90
CA LEU A 152 -1.71 -1.48 -7.74
C LEU A 152 -0.78 -0.44 -8.37
N SER A 153 -1.35 0.41 -9.24
CA SER A 153 -0.67 1.59 -9.75
C SER A 153 -0.37 2.58 -8.62
N LEU A 154 0.48 3.58 -8.90
CA LEU A 154 0.84 4.60 -7.91
C LEU A 154 -0.40 5.37 -7.41
N ILE A 155 -1.34 5.66 -8.32
CA ILE A 155 -2.60 6.35 -8.00
C ILE A 155 -3.40 5.54 -6.97
N CYS A 156 -3.59 4.24 -7.22
CA CYS A 156 -4.30 3.35 -6.29
C CYS A 156 -3.60 3.28 -4.92
N LYS A 157 -2.27 3.17 -4.89
CA LYS A 157 -1.48 3.13 -3.65
C LYS A 157 -1.63 4.42 -2.83
N MET A 158 -1.58 5.58 -3.48
CA MET A 158 -1.81 6.87 -2.83
C MET A 158 -3.22 6.97 -2.27
N ALA A 159 -4.24 6.55 -3.04
CA ALA A 159 -5.62 6.55 -2.58
C ALA A 159 -5.84 5.63 -1.37
N ILE A 160 -5.28 4.40 -1.40
CA ILE A 160 -5.30 3.47 -0.27
C ILE A 160 -4.61 4.05 0.96
N PHE A 161 -3.42 4.64 0.79
CA PHE A 161 -2.68 5.27 1.89
C PHE A 161 -3.50 6.40 2.53
N ASN A 162 -4.08 7.28 1.72
CA ASN A 162 -4.90 8.40 2.18
C ASN A 162 -6.18 7.91 2.89
N ASN A 163 -6.87 6.91 2.35
CA ASN A 163 -8.05 6.30 2.97
C ASN A 163 -7.69 5.67 4.32
N ASN A 164 -6.58 4.95 4.37
CA ASN A 164 -6.09 4.31 5.59
C ASN A 164 -5.75 5.35 6.67
N ALA A 165 -5.10 6.45 6.29
CA ALA A 165 -4.78 7.56 7.20
C ALA A 165 -6.06 8.26 7.71
N LEU A 166 -7.03 8.52 6.80
CA LEU A 166 -8.31 9.12 7.16
C LEU A 166 -9.06 8.25 8.17
N PHE A 167 -9.15 6.94 7.91
CA PHE A 167 -9.81 5.99 8.80
C PHE A 167 -9.18 5.95 10.20
N THR A 168 -7.84 5.91 10.29
CA THR A 168 -7.15 5.99 11.59
C THR A 168 -7.52 7.26 12.36
N LYS A 169 -7.49 8.42 11.69
CA LYS A 169 -7.83 9.70 12.33
C LYS A 169 -9.28 9.74 12.82
N GLU A 170 -10.22 9.21 12.03
CA GLU A 170 -11.62 9.14 12.43
C GLU A 170 -11.86 8.18 13.60
N ILE A 171 -11.08 7.09 13.73
CA ILE A 171 -11.09 6.24 14.92
C ILE A 171 -10.68 7.04 16.16
N HIS A 172 -9.58 7.78 16.12
CA HIS A 172 -9.16 8.59 17.27
C HIS A 172 -10.19 9.66 17.63
N LYS A 173 -10.81 10.33 16.64
CA LYS A 173 -11.91 11.28 16.87
C LYS A 173 -13.12 10.61 17.51
N LEU A 174 -13.52 9.44 17.02
CA LEU A 174 -14.64 8.69 17.57
C LEU A 174 -14.36 8.22 19.00
N ALA A 175 -13.19 7.65 19.26
CA ALA A 175 -12.76 7.23 20.59
C ALA A 175 -12.82 8.39 21.57
N HIS A 176 -12.25 9.54 21.22
CA HIS A 176 -12.32 10.74 22.04
C HIS A 176 -13.77 11.19 22.31
N ARG A 177 -14.63 11.25 21.27
CA ARG A 177 -16.06 11.59 21.45
C ARG A 177 -16.77 10.64 22.41
N LEU A 178 -16.54 9.34 22.28
CA LEU A 178 -17.14 8.34 23.16
C LEU A 178 -16.66 8.52 24.61
N THR A 179 -15.36 8.76 24.83
CA THR A 179 -14.84 8.97 26.18
C THR A 179 -15.35 10.26 26.83
N VAL A 180 -15.50 11.36 26.07
CA VAL A 180 -16.02 12.63 26.59
C VAL A 180 -17.53 12.59 26.84
N MET A 181 -18.28 11.83 26.04
CA MET A 181 -19.74 11.74 26.14
C MET A 181 -20.21 10.74 27.22
N CYS A 182 -19.40 9.75 27.57
CA CYS A 182 -19.74 8.76 28.58
C CYS A 182 -19.51 9.29 30.02
N PRO A 183 -20.38 8.94 30.99
CA PRO A 183 -20.17 9.28 32.40
C PRO A 183 -18.84 8.72 32.94
N SER A 184 -18.19 9.47 33.84
CA SER A 184 -17.00 9.01 34.56
C SER A 184 -17.25 7.65 35.23
N GLY A 185 -16.36 6.68 35.01
CA GLY A 185 -16.49 5.30 35.53
C GLY A 185 -17.11 4.28 34.56
N THR A 186 -17.53 4.68 33.35
CA THR A 186 -18.06 3.74 32.32
C THR A 186 -16.96 2.89 31.68
N PHE A 187 -15.72 3.39 31.64
CA PHE A 187 -14.55 2.68 31.14
C PHE A 187 -13.53 2.53 32.27
N PRO A 188 -12.75 1.42 32.33
CA PRO A 188 -11.79 1.19 33.41
C PRO A 188 -10.74 2.31 33.44
N ASP A 189 -10.46 2.78 34.65
CA ASP A 189 -9.50 3.79 35.08
C ASP A 189 -8.52 4.31 34.01
N ASN A 190 -8.71 5.57 33.59
CA ASN A 190 -7.58 6.39 33.15
C ASN A 190 -7.61 7.73 33.92
N PRO A 191 -6.57 8.09 34.71
CA PRO A 191 -6.57 9.29 35.56
C PRO A 191 -6.38 10.62 34.81
N GLU A 192 -6.23 10.62 33.49
CA GLU A 192 -5.98 11.84 32.72
C GLU A 192 -7.04 12.01 31.63
N SER A 193 -7.45 13.27 31.41
CA SER A 193 -8.43 13.65 30.38
C SER A 193 -8.18 12.90 29.06
N PRO A 194 -9.21 12.42 28.35
CA PRO A 194 -9.01 11.66 27.12
C PRO A 194 -8.12 12.44 26.17
N PRO A 195 -6.97 11.87 25.76
CA PRO A 195 -5.98 12.62 25.01
C PRO A 195 -6.63 13.13 23.73
N ALA A 196 -6.44 14.41 23.41
CA ALA A 196 -7.11 15.10 22.32
C ALA A 196 -6.99 14.29 21.01
N PRO A 197 -8.01 14.25 20.14
CA PRO A 197 -7.98 13.44 18.92
C PRO A 197 -7.05 14.01 17.84
N VAL A 198 -6.27 15.02 18.22
CA VAL A 198 -5.34 15.78 17.39
C VAL A 198 -3.95 15.70 18.01
N PHE A 199 -2.94 15.78 17.17
CA PHE A 199 -1.57 16.04 17.59
C PHE A 199 -1.27 17.50 17.28
N GLN A 200 -1.23 18.34 18.33
CA GLN A 200 -1.02 19.77 18.16
C GLN A 200 0.46 20.11 18.34
N LEU A 201 1.01 20.82 17.35
CA LEU A 201 2.30 21.49 17.45
C LEU A 201 2.08 22.98 17.69
N THR A 202 2.62 23.51 18.79
CA THR A 202 2.63 24.95 19.07
C THR A 202 4.03 25.49 18.81
N LEU A 203 4.20 26.23 17.71
CA LEU A 203 5.50 26.57 17.13
C LEU A 203 5.74 28.07 17.10
N ARG A 204 6.99 28.51 17.28
CA ARG A 204 7.41 29.90 17.02
C ARG A 204 8.13 29.96 15.69
N ARG A 205 7.78 30.92 14.83
CA ARG A 205 8.41 31.04 13.49
C ARG A 205 9.93 31.20 13.57
N PRO A 206 10.51 32.01 14.49
CA PRO A 206 11.97 32.16 14.58
C PRO A 206 12.72 30.94 15.15
N SER A 207 12.01 29.89 15.57
CA SER A 207 12.61 28.70 16.19
C SER A 207 11.93 27.43 15.71
N LEU A 208 11.49 27.43 14.45
CA LEU A 208 10.61 26.42 13.87
C LEU A 208 11.18 25.00 14.05
N ILE A 209 12.39 24.76 13.55
CA ILE A 209 13.09 23.47 13.63
C ILE A 209 13.23 22.99 15.07
N LYS A 210 13.72 23.85 15.96
CA LYS A 210 13.97 23.53 17.37
C LYS A 210 12.67 23.18 18.10
N ASP A 211 11.61 23.94 17.89
CA ASP A 211 10.31 23.71 18.52
C ASP A 211 9.63 22.45 17.98
N THR A 212 9.77 22.17 16.69
CA THR A 212 9.27 20.95 16.05
C THR A 212 9.96 19.71 16.60
N PHE A 213 11.30 19.62 16.56
CA PHE A 213 12.00 18.43 17.06
C PHE A 213 11.82 18.21 18.56
N ARG A 214 11.76 19.28 19.36
CA ARG A 214 11.44 19.16 20.80
C ARG A 214 10.07 18.51 21.02
N GLN A 215 9.04 18.95 20.29
CA GLN A 215 7.68 18.44 20.46
C GLN A 215 7.49 17.06 19.84
N LEU A 216 8.10 16.78 18.68
CA LEU A 216 8.12 15.43 18.11
C LEU A 216 8.84 14.45 19.02
N GLY A 217 9.99 14.83 19.59
CA GLY A 217 10.77 13.97 20.49
C GLY A 217 10.12 13.72 21.85
N ALA A 218 9.23 14.60 22.30
CA ALA A 218 8.48 14.45 23.55
C ALA A 218 7.12 13.73 23.37
N ALA A 219 6.66 13.52 22.13
CA ALA A 219 5.36 12.93 21.85
C ALA A 219 5.41 11.40 21.81
N ASP A 220 4.39 10.76 22.38
CA ASP A 220 4.23 9.32 22.25
C ASP A 220 3.89 8.92 20.81
N HIS A 221 4.31 7.71 20.42
CA HIS A 221 4.16 7.21 19.06
C HIS A 221 2.70 7.18 18.56
N ASP A 222 1.73 7.02 19.47
CA ASP A 222 0.30 7.04 19.14
C ASP A 222 -0.18 8.41 18.61
N TYR A 223 0.44 9.51 19.04
CA TYR A 223 0.05 10.85 18.58
C TYR A 223 0.31 11.07 17.09
N PHE A 224 1.34 10.42 16.51
CA PHE A 224 1.65 10.58 15.08
C PHE A 224 0.56 10.03 14.15
N GLN A 225 -0.37 9.24 14.68
CA GLN A 225 -1.51 8.71 13.94
C GLN A 225 -2.74 9.64 13.96
N ARG A 226 -2.72 10.66 14.82
CA ARG A 226 -3.82 11.61 15.04
C ARG A 226 -3.80 12.73 14.00
N GLU A 227 -4.86 13.55 13.97
CA GLU A 227 -4.88 14.69 13.05
C GLU A 227 -3.85 15.74 13.50
N LEU A 228 -2.82 15.97 12.69
CA LEU A 228 -1.84 17.02 12.94
C LEU A 228 -2.49 18.41 12.81
N VAL A 229 -2.42 19.18 13.89
CA VAL A 229 -2.82 20.59 13.99
C VAL A 229 -1.57 21.42 14.26
N VAL A 230 -1.40 22.52 13.54
CA VAL A 230 -0.30 23.46 13.77
C VAL A 230 -0.86 24.80 14.23
N GLN A 231 -0.32 25.28 15.35
CA GLN A 231 -0.59 26.59 15.90
C GLN A 231 0.72 27.38 15.99
N PHE A 232 0.76 28.54 15.35
CA PHE A 232 1.88 29.47 15.54
C PHE A 232 1.58 30.34 16.76
N VAL A 233 2.56 30.58 17.63
CA VAL A 233 2.36 31.40 18.84
C VAL A 233 1.92 32.83 18.49
N GLU A 234 2.37 33.32 17.34
CA GLU A 234 2.04 34.65 16.81
C GLU A 234 0.63 34.72 16.18
N ASP A 235 -0.01 33.58 15.89
CA ASP A 235 -1.34 33.50 15.31
C ASP A 235 -2.27 32.58 16.12
N ILE A 236 -3.18 33.19 16.87
CA ILE A 236 -4.11 32.49 17.76
C ILE A 236 -5.12 31.65 16.94
N LYS A 237 -5.34 31.97 15.66
CA LYS A 237 -6.33 31.27 14.84
C LYS A 237 -5.78 29.97 14.27
N LEU A 238 -6.47 28.87 14.59
CA LEU A 238 -6.25 27.59 13.94
C LEU A 238 -6.74 27.66 12.49
N SER A 239 -5.84 27.41 11.55
CA SER A 239 -6.13 27.41 10.11
C SER A 239 -5.47 26.22 9.43
N LEU A 240 -6.14 25.67 8.41
CA LEU A 240 -5.51 24.68 7.51
C LEU A 240 -4.29 25.26 6.78
N VAL A 241 -4.21 26.59 6.67
CA VAL A 241 -3.06 27.32 6.13
C VAL A 241 -1.83 27.08 7.00
N ASN A 242 -1.95 27.12 8.33
CA ASN A 242 -0.82 26.96 9.25
C ASN A 242 -0.09 25.63 9.05
N LYS A 243 -0.83 24.55 8.74
CA LYS A 243 -0.24 23.23 8.46
C LYS A 243 0.55 23.23 7.16
N ARG A 244 0.04 23.89 6.10
CA ARG A 244 0.74 24.01 4.83
C ARG A 244 1.98 24.88 4.96
N ASP A 245 1.83 26.03 5.61
CA ASP A 245 2.93 26.94 5.91
C ASP A 245 4.02 26.24 6.72
N PHE A 246 3.63 25.47 7.73
CA PHE A 246 4.57 24.68 8.52
C PHE A 246 5.40 23.74 7.66
N PHE A 247 4.77 22.92 6.82
CA PHE A 247 5.52 22.01 5.96
C PHE A 247 6.40 22.76 4.96
N LEU A 248 5.92 23.87 4.38
CA LEU A 248 6.74 24.69 3.47
C LEU A 248 8.01 25.19 4.16
N HIS A 249 7.86 25.92 5.27
CA HIS A 249 8.99 26.57 5.94
C HIS A 249 9.91 25.56 6.64
N VAL A 250 9.36 24.49 7.24
CA VAL A 250 10.19 23.49 7.92
C VAL A 250 11.08 22.76 6.91
N PHE A 251 10.59 22.45 5.70
CA PHE A 251 11.42 21.84 4.67
C PHE A 251 12.45 22.82 4.10
N GLU A 252 12.11 24.10 3.94
CA GLU A 252 13.07 25.13 3.55
C GLU A 252 14.21 25.26 4.57
N GLU A 253 13.90 25.38 5.86
CA GLU A 253 14.90 25.47 6.93
C GLU A 253 15.70 24.18 7.09
N LEU A 254 15.08 23.00 6.89
CA LEU A 254 15.78 21.71 6.92
C LEU A 254 16.79 21.57 5.78
N LEU A 255 16.42 21.99 4.57
CA LEU A 255 17.28 21.88 3.39
C LEU A 255 18.34 23.00 3.31
N ALA A 256 18.21 24.03 4.14
CA ALA A 256 19.18 25.11 4.23
C ALA A 256 20.54 24.58 4.76
N PRO A 257 21.68 25.05 4.23
CA PRO A 257 23.01 24.61 4.67
C PRO A 257 23.23 24.76 6.19
N GLU A 258 22.60 25.76 6.80
CA GLU A 258 22.70 26.09 8.23
C GLU A 258 22.08 25.02 9.13
N SER A 259 21.19 24.18 8.60
CA SER A 259 20.58 23.07 9.35
C SER A 259 21.58 21.92 9.55
N GLU A 260 22.55 21.78 8.65
CA GLU A 260 23.51 20.67 8.56
C GLU A 260 22.86 19.27 8.48
N MET A 261 21.52 19.16 8.36
CA MET A 261 20.80 17.88 8.35
C MET A 261 20.92 17.15 7.02
N PHE A 262 21.03 17.91 5.92
CA PHE A 262 21.08 17.38 4.57
C PHE A 262 22.33 17.86 3.84
N MET A 263 22.86 16.99 2.97
CA MET A 263 23.98 17.29 2.10
C MET A 263 23.65 16.86 0.68
N TYR A 264 24.14 17.66 -0.27
CA TYR A 264 23.93 17.44 -1.70
C TYR A 264 25.12 16.70 -2.31
N ASN A 265 24.87 15.89 -3.33
CA ASN A 265 25.95 15.37 -4.17
C ASN A 265 26.62 16.51 -4.96
N ASP A 266 27.79 16.25 -5.54
CA ASP A 266 28.58 17.26 -6.28
C ASP A 266 27.76 17.97 -7.38
N THR A 267 26.81 17.26 -8.00
CA THR A 267 25.94 17.79 -9.06
C THR A 267 24.68 18.48 -8.54
N LYS A 268 24.45 18.55 -7.22
CA LYS A 268 23.27 19.10 -6.55
C LYS A 268 21.92 18.53 -7.02
N THR A 269 21.91 17.30 -7.52
CA THR A 269 20.70 16.61 -8.01
C THR A 269 20.14 15.62 -7.00
N LEU A 270 20.94 15.19 -6.03
CA LEU A 270 20.57 14.23 -5.00
C LEU A 270 20.88 14.80 -3.62
N VAL A 271 19.98 14.53 -2.67
CA VAL A 271 20.07 14.98 -1.27
C VAL A 271 20.11 13.76 -0.35
N TRP A 272 20.96 13.80 0.68
CA TRP A 272 21.17 12.72 1.65
C TRP A 272 21.24 13.29 3.06
N PHE A 273 20.93 12.47 4.07
CA PHE A 273 21.17 12.86 5.45
C PHE A 273 22.66 12.99 5.74
N SER A 274 23.04 14.05 6.44
CA SER A 274 24.41 14.29 6.86
C SER A 274 24.85 13.31 7.94
N LEU A 275 26.09 12.80 7.84
CA LEU A 275 26.65 11.84 8.79
C LEU A 275 26.95 12.45 10.18
N LEU A 276 26.93 13.78 10.31
CA LEU A 276 27.18 14.47 11.58
C LEU A 276 26.07 14.26 12.62
N TYR A 277 24.88 13.82 12.20
CA TYR A 277 23.72 13.59 13.07
C TYR A 277 23.49 12.11 13.46
N ASN A 278 24.39 11.19 13.07
CA ASN A 278 24.32 9.75 13.42
C ASN A 278 25.14 9.39 14.68
N LYS A 279 25.38 10.36 15.58
CA LYS A 279 26.01 10.13 16.89
C LYS A 279 25.08 10.54 18.02
#